data_AF-A0A9E5KP94-F1
#
_entry.id   AF-A0A9E5KP94-F1
#
_cell.length_a   1.000
_cell.length_b   1.000
_cell.length_c   1.000
_cell.angle_alpha   90.00
_cell.angle_beta   90.00
_cell.angle_gamma   90.00
#
_symmetry.space_group_name_H-M   'P 1'
#
loop_
_entity.id
_entity.type
_entity.pdbx_description
1 polymer ?
#
loop_
_entity_poly.entity_id
_entity_poly.type
_entity_poly.pdbx_seq_one_letter_code
_entity_poly.pdbx_strand_id
1 'polypeptide(L)'
;MQTDNSDERQRKGGDTLKVRLKIKKACLSVFAIVLLGLSVSVPALAMPAIDTSKVGSITINVESAYGAVSGVGFSVYQVASVTSSGSYTLTTGANGFSGSGVVLSSLTTASLAEQAAKTLKNYTVTNGITGSSGTTNASGTVAFTDLTLGYYLVVQTTIVGADTISDPFLVAVPMRNTAETDWIYDVVSYPKAEIHYYFDESGAILLEKVDDEGTLLPGAVFRLDMKFYYSTATRIPAGAESGTDSTGTYYWSTYNAALTTNAYGQIGVSNLPFGQYRFMETTAPEGYVLDTSPYNFTISSAGAIYVLDGRYVKQSGTVQTIVVVNSLTPSPPVEPPESPSAPPPSNPPTNTPDFNLPQTGDSIANALCTYGGIVLVICGIAVFIGTRKKKHKG
;
A
#
# COMPACT_ATOMS: atom_id res chain seq x y z
N MET A 1 36.53 28.23 3.80
CA MET A 1 36.39 27.90 2.37
C MET A 1 36.13 26.40 2.31
N GLN A 2 34.87 26.00 2.45
CA GLN A 2 34.46 24.61 2.52
C GLN A 2 33.28 24.50 1.56
N THR A 3 33.58 24.11 0.33
CA THR A 3 32.59 23.99 -0.74
C THR A 3 31.67 22.83 -0.43
N ASP A 4 30.38 23.14 -0.45
CA ASP A 4 29.25 22.24 -0.28
C ASP A 4 29.36 21.02 -1.21
N ASN A 5 29.62 19.86 -0.60
CA ASN A 5 29.84 18.58 -1.25
C ASN A 5 28.59 17.68 -1.16
N SER A 6 27.44 18.26 -0.80
CA SER A 6 26.16 17.54 -0.66
C SER A 6 25.44 17.44 -2.01
N ASP A 7 25.53 18.47 -2.83
CA ASP A 7 24.83 18.56 -4.12
C ASP A 7 25.49 17.66 -5.20
N GLU A 8 26.81 17.46 -5.12
CA GLU A 8 27.55 16.58 -6.05
C GLU A 8 27.33 15.08 -5.76
N ARG A 9 27.08 14.71 -4.50
CA ARG A 9 26.70 13.33 -4.11
C ARG A 9 25.27 12.98 -4.51
N GLN A 10 24.34 13.93 -4.39
CA GLN A 10 22.94 13.75 -4.81
C GLN A 10 22.82 13.63 -6.33
N ARG A 11 23.61 14.40 -7.10
CA ARG A 11 23.68 14.25 -8.57
C ARG A 11 24.32 12.94 -9.01
N LYS A 12 25.46 12.52 -8.41
CA LYS A 12 26.10 11.22 -8.72
C LYS A 12 25.24 10.01 -8.36
N GLY A 13 24.50 10.07 -7.25
CA GLY A 13 23.57 9.01 -6.82
C GLY A 13 22.34 8.89 -7.73
N GLY A 14 21.75 10.03 -8.13
CA GLY A 14 20.63 10.07 -9.06
C GLY A 14 21.02 9.60 -10.47
N ASP A 15 22.22 9.94 -10.95
CA ASP A 15 22.70 9.48 -12.26
C ASP A 15 23.10 8.00 -12.26
N THR A 16 23.68 7.46 -11.18
CA THR A 16 23.94 6.02 -11.08
C THR A 16 22.66 5.19 -10.96
N LEU A 17 21.62 5.70 -10.28
CA LEU A 17 20.30 5.05 -10.23
C LEU A 17 19.61 5.07 -11.60
N LYS A 18 19.65 6.20 -12.32
CA LYS A 18 19.09 6.33 -13.69
C LYS A 18 19.86 5.51 -14.72
N VAL A 19 21.18 5.40 -14.60
CA VAL A 19 22.03 4.56 -15.46
C VAL A 19 21.74 3.07 -15.21
N ARG A 20 21.59 2.64 -13.95
CA ARG A 20 21.18 1.27 -13.62
C ARG A 20 19.74 0.95 -14.06
N LEU A 21 18.82 1.91 -14.00
CA LEU A 21 17.45 1.75 -14.50
C LEU A 21 17.39 1.69 -16.04
N LYS A 22 18.23 2.46 -16.75
CA LYS A 22 18.35 2.42 -18.22
C LYS A 22 19.05 1.16 -18.72
N ILE A 23 20.10 0.70 -18.05
CA ILE A 23 20.78 -0.57 -18.39
C ILE A 23 19.86 -1.76 -18.09
N LYS A 24 19.04 -1.70 -17.03
CA LYS A 24 18.04 -2.75 -16.76
C LYS A 24 16.83 -2.71 -17.70
N LYS A 25 16.40 -1.54 -18.20
CA LYS A 25 15.46 -1.49 -19.34
C LYS A 25 16.06 -2.03 -20.65
N ALA A 26 17.39 -2.11 -20.77
CA ALA A 26 18.05 -2.77 -21.88
C ALA A 26 18.20 -4.30 -21.70
N CYS A 27 18.03 -4.84 -20.47
CA CYS A 27 18.04 -6.29 -20.21
C CYS A 27 16.65 -6.89 -19.88
N LEU A 28 15.66 -6.05 -19.53
CA LEU A 28 14.28 -6.46 -19.23
C LEU A 28 13.35 -6.30 -20.46
N SER A 29 13.93 -6.18 -21.65
CA SER A 29 13.24 -6.03 -22.92
C SER A 29 13.84 -6.97 -23.97
N VAL A 30 13.85 -8.27 -23.67
CA VAL A 30 14.00 -9.34 -24.67
C VAL A 30 12.71 -10.17 -24.71
N PHE A 31 11.56 -9.49 -24.64
CA PHE A 31 10.29 -10.04 -25.07
C PHE A 31 9.64 -9.05 -26.05
N ALA A 32 9.37 -9.57 -27.25
CA ALA A 32 8.58 -9.01 -28.35
C ALA A 32 9.29 -8.19 -29.47
N ILE A 33 9.61 -8.92 -30.55
CA ILE A 33 9.35 -8.63 -31.98
C ILE A 33 10.28 -7.64 -32.70
N VAL A 34 10.86 -8.13 -33.83
CA VAL A 34 11.20 -7.48 -35.13
C VAL A 34 12.36 -8.30 -35.73
N LEU A 35 12.39 -8.85 -36.96
CA LEU A 35 11.56 -8.75 -38.17
C LEU A 35 11.87 -9.97 -39.07
N LEU A 36 10.89 -10.43 -39.84
CA LEU A 36 11.09 -11.26 -41.04
C LEU A 36 12.11 -10.60 -42.00
N GLY A 37 12.89 -11.44 -42.68
CA GLY A 37 13.35 -11.11 -44.05
C GLY A 37 14.84 -11.24 -44.33
N LEU A 38 15.41 -12.43 -44.16
CA LEU A 38 16.38 -13.02 -45.10
C LEU A 38 16.28 -14.54 -44.94
N SER A 39 15.59 -15.18 -45.89
CA SER A 39 15.41 -16.61 -45.97
C SER A 39 16.74 -17.29 -46.30
N VAL A 40 17.56 -17.51 -45.28
CA VAL A 40 18.42 -18.69 -45.23
C VAL A 40 17.65 -19.73 -44.42
N SER A 41 17.14 -20.74 -45.11
CA SER A 41 16.52 -21.92 -44.50
C SER A 41 17.59 -22.66 -43.71
N VAL A 42 17.82 -22.23 -42.47
CA VAL A 42 18.54 -23.04 -41.50
C VAL A 42 17.63 -24.24 -41.22
N PRO A 43 18.12 -25.49 -41.36
CA PRO A 43 17.32 -26.63 -40.97
C PRO A 43 16.94 -26.46 -39.50
N ALA A 44 15.63 -26.43 -39.21
CA ALA A 44 15.14 -26.50 -37.85
C ALA A 44 15.57 -27.87 -37.30
N LEU A 45 16.62 -27.89 -36.49
CA LEU A 45 17.03 -29.11 -35.80
C LEU A 45 15.87 -29.49 -34.87
N ALA A 46 15.29 -30.66 -35.09
CA ALA A 46 14.26 -31.18 -34.21
C ALA A 46 14.84 -31.32 -32.80
N MET A 47 14.12 -30.82 -31.80
CA MET A 47 14.58 -30.94 -30.42
C MET A 47 14.74 -32.42 -30.03
N PRO A 48 15.74 -32.77 -29.20
CA PRO A 48 15.81 -34.09 -28.61
C PRO A 48 14.55 -34.38 -27.79
N ALA A 49 14.17 -35.66 -27.70
CA ALA A 49 13.13 -36.09 -26.79
C ALA A 49 13.51 -35.75 -25.34
N ILE A 50 12.50 -35.48 -24.50
CA ILE A 50 12.72 -35.32 -23.06
C ILE A 50 13.20 -36.66 -22.49
N ASP A 51 14.32 -36.63 -21.77
CA ASP A 51 14.85 -37.77 -21.03
C ASP A 51 14.06 -37.91 -19.72
N THR A 52 13.00 -38.71 -19.77
CA THR A 52 12.10 -38.94 -18.64
C THR A 52 12.71 -39.80 -17.52
N SER A 53 13.96 -40.26 -17.66
CA SER A 53 14.68 -40.93 -16.57
C SER A 53 15.30 -39.96 -15.57
N LYS A 54 15.43 -38.68 -15.96
CA LYS A 54 15.96 -37.62 -15.10
C LYS A 54 14.90 -37.09 -14.14
N VAL A 55 15.37 -36.53 -13.04
CA VAL A 55 14.63 -35.60 -12.20
C VAL A 55 15.03 -34.16 -12.54
N GLY A 56 14.23 -33.20 -12.13
CA GLY A 56 14.54 -31.78 -12.27
C GLY A 56 14.52 -31.04 -10.95
N SER A 57 14.76 -29.74 -11.04
CA SER A 57 14.70 -28.83 -9.90
C SER A 57 14.06 -27.50 -10.27
N ILE A 58 13.48 -26.84 -9.26
CA ILE A 58 13.05 -25.44 -9.35
C ILE A 58 13.79 -24.66 -8.27
N THR A 59 14.61 -23.70 -8.69
CA THR A 59 15.24 -22.72 -7.83
C THR A 59 14.52 -21.39 -7.96
N ILE A 60 14.09 -20.80 -6.85
CA ILE A 60 13.41 -19.51 -6.81
C ILE A 60 14.34 -18.50 -6.14
N ASN A 61 14.61 -17.41 -6.85
CA ASN A 61 15.40 -16.29 -6.35
C ASN A 61 14.53 -15.06 -6.15
N VAL A 62 14.45 -14.59 -4.90
CA VAL A 62 13.71 -13.38 -4.52
C VAL A 62 14.66 -12.25 -4.19
N GLU A 63 14.54 -11.18 -4.95
CA GLU A 63 15.22 -9.92 -4.73
C GLU A 63 14.18 -8.80 -4.62
N SER A 64 14.49 -7.79 -3.81
CA SER A 64 13.76 -6.53 -3.78
C SER A 64 14.65 -5.38 -4.26
N ALA A 65 14.12 -4.15 -4.20
CA ALA A 65 14.90 -2.95 -4.50
C ALA A 65 16.18 -2.82 -3.63
N TYR A 66 16.23 -3.51 -2.50
CA TYR A 66 17.32 -3.49 -1.53
C TYR A 66 18.22 -4.73 -1.57
N GLY A 67 17.97 -5.65 -2.49
CA GLY A 67 18.75 -6.89 -2.66
C GLY A 67 17.97 -8.15 -2.28
N ALA A 68 18.70 -9.24 -2.06
CA ALA A 68 18.13 -10.54 -1.72
C ALA A 68 17.26 -10.51 -0.45
N VAL A 69 16.14 -11.25 -0.45
CA VAL A 69 15.21 -11.29 0.69
C VAL A 69 15.08 -12.70 1.26
N SER A 70 15.50 -12.87 2.52
CA SER A 70 15.37 -14.11 3.29
C SER A 70 13.99 -14.24 3.95
N GLY A 71 13.54 -15.48 4.12
CA GLY A 71 12.32 -15.83 4.87
C GLY A 71 11.04 -15.82 4.04
N VAL A 72 11.13 -15.58 2.72
CA VAL A 72 9.98 -15.65 1.81
C VAL A 72 9.65 -17.12 1.58
N GLY A 73 8.40 -17.51 1.85
CA GLY A 73 7.94 -18.89 1.78
C GLY A 73 7.33 -19.19 0.41
N PHE A 74 7.57 -20.40 -0.11
CA PHE A 74 6.94 -20.90 -1.33
C PHE A 74 6.51 -22.36 -1.16
N SER A 75 5.47 -22.74 -1.89
CA SER A 75 5.08 -24.13 -2.15
C SER A 75 5.05 -24.40 -3.64
N VAL A 76 5.50 -25.59 -4.03
CA VAL A 76 5.43 -26.11 -5.42
C VAL A 76 4.52 -27.32 -5.50
N TYR A 77 3.66 -27.34 -6.51
CA TYR A 77 2.67 -28.40 -6.75
C TYR A 77 2.83 -28.96 -8.15
N GLN A 78 2.89 -30.29 -8.28
CA GLN A 78 2.92 -30.93 -9.59
C GLN A 78 1.52 -30.96 -10.21
N VAL A 79 1.28 -30.05 -11.16
CA VAL A 79 0.00 -29.89 -11.85
C VAL A 79 -0.20 -30.96 -12.92
N ALA A 80 0.87 -31.29 -13.64
CA ALA A 80 0.85 -32.30 -14.70
C ALA A 80 2.17 -33.06 -14.79
N SER A 81 2.12 -34.31 -15.26
CA SER A 81 3.29 -35.03 -15.74
C SER A 81 3.57 -34.67 -17.21
N VAL A 82 4.79 -34.92 -17.68
CA VAL A 82 5.20 -34.70 -19.07
C VAL A 82 5.72 -35.99 -19.71
N THR A 83 5.38 -36.21 -20.98
CA THR A 83 5.89 -37.32 -21.79
C THR A 83 7.23 -36.98 -22.46
N SER A 84 7.91 -37.99 -23.02
CA SER A 84 9.15 -37.79 -23.82
C SER A 84 8.95 -36.89 -25.04
N SER A 85 7.71 -36.77 -25.55
CA SER A 85 7.32 -35.88 -26.64
C SER A 85 6.94 -34.46 -26.18
N GLY A 86 6.98 -34.17 -24.88
CA GLY A 86 6.60 -32.86 -24.33
C GLY A 86 5.09 -32.64 -24.15
N SER A 87 4.28 -33.70 -24.16
CA SER A 87 2.84 -33.61 -23.91
C SER A 87 2.55 -33.68 -22.42
N TYR A 88 1.67 -32.79 -21.92
CA TYR A 88 1.31 -32.74 -20.50
C TYR A 88 0.00 -33.47 -20.20
N THR A 89 -0.04 -34.18 -19.07
CA THR A 89 -1.25 -34.81 -18.52
C THR A 89 -1.46 -34.37 -17.08
N LEU A 90 -2.63 -33.79 -16.77
CA LEU A 90 -2.95 -33.35 -15.42
C LEU A 90 -2.87 -34.51 -14.41
N THR A 91 -2.33 -34.24 -13.23
CA THR A 91 -2.22 -35.23 -12.16
C THR A 91 -3.61 -35.64 -11.63
N THR A 92 -3.73 -36.87 -11.15
CA THR A 92 -4.97 -37.47 -10.65
C THR A 92 -4.85 -37.86 -9.17
N GLY A 93 -5.96 -38.16 -8.51
CA GLY A 93 -5.99 -38.57 -7.10
C GLY A 93 -6.10 -37.39 -6.13
N ALA A 94 -5.86 -37.64 -4.84
CA ALA A 94 -6.12 -36.67 -3.76
C ALA A 94 -5.30 -35.37 -3.87
N ASN A 95 -4.09 -35.43 -4.43
CA ASN A 95 -3.25 -34.26 -4.70
C ASN A 95 -3.24 -33.88 -6.21
N GLY A 96 -4.22 -34.37 -6.98
CA GLY A 96 -4.26 -34.21 -8.43
C GLY A 96 -5.05 -32.99 -8.90
N PHE A 97 -4.71 -32.48 -10.08
CA PHE A 97 -5.33 -31.29 -10.70
C PHE A 97 -6.32 -31.59 -11.84
N SER A 98 -6.59 -32.85 -12.16
CA SER A 98 -7.53 -33.25 -13.23
C SER A 98 -8.95 -32.65 -13.09
N GLY A 99 -9.40 -32.35 -11.86
CA GLY A 99 -10.69 -31.70 -11.59
C GLY A 99 -10.68 -30.17 -11.61
N SER A 100 -9.53 -29.54 -11.88
CA SER A 100 -9.39 -28.07 -11.81
C SER A 100 -10.09 -27.30 -12.93
N GLY A 101 -10.49 -27.97 -14.02
CA GLY A 101 -11.07 -27.34 -15.21
C GLY A 101 -10.05 -26.60 -16.09
N VAL A 102 -8.76 -26.57 -15.72
CA VAL A 102 -7.71 -25.92 -16.50
C VAL A 102 -7.31 -26.79 -17.69
N VAL A 103 -7.20 -26.17 -18.87
CA VAL A 103 -6.76 -26.83 -20.10
C VAL A 103 -5.37 -26.32 -20.48
N LEU A 104 -4.32 -27.09 -20.17
CA LEU A 104 -2.93 -26.66 -20.35
C LEU A 104 -2.56 -26.33 -21.81
N SER A 105 -3.15 -27.02 -22.79
CA SER A 105 -2.92 -26.74 -24.21
C SER A 105 -3.48 -25.39 -24.67
N SER A 106 -4.36 -24.77 -23.89
CA SER A 106 -4.93 -23.45 -24.18
C SER A 106 -4.08 -22.28 -23.69
N LEU A 107 -3.01 -22.53 -22.92
CA LEU A 107 -2.17 -21.50 -22.30
C LEU A 107 -1.18 -20.88 -23.32
N THR A 108 -1.70 -20.29 -24.38
CA THR A 108 -0.91 -19.76 -25.50
C THR A 108 -0.38 -18.34 -25.26
N THR A 109 -0.79 -17.70 -24.16
CA THR A 109 -0.36 -16.35 -23.79
C THR A 109 -0.02 -16.27 -22.30
N ALA A 110 0.80 -15.30 -21.93
CA ALA A 110 1.17 -15.06 -20.53
C ALA A 110 -0.07 -14.79 -19.65
N SER A 111 -1.04 -14.01 -20.13
CA SER A 111 -2.27 -13.70 -19.40
C SER A 111 -3.16 -14.93 -19.17
N LEU A 112 -3.16 -15.89 -20.10
CA LEU A 112 -3.89 -17.16 -19.91
C LEU A 112 -3.17 -18.05 -18.90
N ALA A 113 -1.84 -18.11 -18.95
CA ALA A 113 -1.05 -18.84 -17.96
C ALA A 113 -1.21 -18.25 -16.54
N GLU A 114 -1.28 -16.93 -16.40
CA GLU A 114 -1.53 -16.24 -15.13
C GLU A 114 -2.91 -16.59 -14.56
N GLN A 115 -3.97 -16.48 -15.37
CA GLN A 115 -5.32 -16.85 -14.95
C GLN A 115 -5.42 -18.33 -14.55
N ALA A 116 -4.75 -19.21 -15.31
CA ALA A 116 -4.66 -20.62 -14.96
C ALA A 116 -3.92 -20.84 -13.62
N ALA A 117 -2.82 -20.13 -13.38
CA ALA A 117 -2.09 -20.22 -12.10
C ALA A 117 -2.96 -19.80 -10.92
N LYS A 118 -3.72 -18.70 -11.05
CA LYS A 118 -4.70 -18.23 -10.05
C LYS A 118 -5.81 -19.26 -9.81
N THR A 119 -6.35 -19.84 -10.87
CA THR A 119 -7.36 -20.92 -10.79
C THR A 119 -6.81 -22.15 -10.07
N LEU A 120 -5.59 -22.58 -10.41
CA LEU A 120 -4.95 -23.74 -9.80
C LEU A 120 -4.63 -23.50 -8.32
N LYS A 121 -4.19 -22.29 -7.94
CA LYS A 121 -3.99 -21.89 -6.54
C LYS A 121 -5.28 -22.02 -5.73
N ASN A 122 -6.39 -21.47 -6.21
CA ASN A 122 -7.68 -21.59 -5.52
C ASN A 122 -8.12 -23.06 -5.40
N TYR A 123 -7.84 -23.85 -6.45
CA TYR A 123 -8.13 -25.28 -6.45
C TYR A 123 -7.32 -26.04 -5.40
N THR A 124 -6.07 -25.67 -5.11
CA THR A 124 -5.29 -26.32 -4.04
C THR A 124 -5.92 -26.12 -2.67
N VAL A 125 -6.36 -24.89 -2.36
CA VAL A 125 -7.01 -24.56 -1.09
C VAL A 125 -8.34 -25.30 -0.95
N THR A 126 -9.17 -25.25 -1.99
CA THR A 126 -10.52 -25.86 -1.99
C THR A 126 -10.48 -27.37 -1.78
N ASN A 127 -9.45 -28.03 -2.32
CA ASN A 127 -9.34 -29.49 -2.30
C ASN A 127 -8.28 -30.00 -1.33
N GLY A 128 -7.69 -29.13 -0.50
CA GLY A 128 -6.67 -29.50 0.47
C GLY A 128 -5.41 -30.12 -0.15
N ILE A 129 -5.04 -29.70 -1.37
CA ILE A 129 -3.87 -30.25 -2.06
C ILE A 129 -2.61 -29.78 -1.36
N THR A 130 -1.71 -30.72 -1.10
CA THR A 130 -0.41 -30.46 -0.49
C THR A 130 0.70 -30.41 -1.53
N GLY A 131 1.65 -29.49 -1.33
CA GLY A 131 2.82 -29.31 -2.17
C GLY A 131 4.10 -29.37 -1.33
N SER A 132 5.25 -29.40 -1.99
CA SER A 132 6.54 -29.28 -1.32
C SER A 132 6.77 -27.82 -0.96
N SER A 133 7.13 -27.53 0.29
CA SER A 133 7.28 -26.17 0.81
C SER A 133 8.72 -25.85 1.21
N GLY A 134 9.13 -24.60 1.09
CA GLY A 134 10.45 -24.12 1.48
C GLY A 134 10.49 -22.60 1.66
N THR A 135 11.57 -22.10 2.26
CA THR A 135 11.76 -20.65 2.53
C THR A 135 13.10 -20.17 2.00
N THR A 136 13.15 -18.93 1.50
CA THR A 136 14.40 -18.33 1.00
C THR A 136 15.44 -18.16 2.12
N ASN A 137 16.68 -18.52 1.81
CA ASN A 137 17.83 -18.33 2.69
C ASN A 137 18.34 -16.87 2.66
N ALA A 138 19.46 -16.60 3.35
CA ALA A 138 20.08 -15.26 3.41
C ALA A 138 20.49 -14.68 2.04
N SER A 139 20.65 -15.52 1.02
CA SER A 139 20.92 -15.10 -0.36
C SER A 139 19.65 -14.90 -1.19
N GLY A 140 18.46 -14.99 -0.58
CA GLY A 140 17.18 -14.82 -1.27
C GLY A 140 16.74 -16.04 -2.07
N THR A 141 17.37 -17.20 -1.85
CA THR A 141 17.18 -18.40 -2.68
C THR A 141 16.50 -19.52 -1.92
N VAL A 142 15.58 -20.22 -2.58
CA VAL A 142 15.04 -21.53 -2.17
C VAL A 142 15.08 -22.50 -3.35
N ALA A 143 15.43 -23.76 -3.10
CA ALA A 143 15.49 -24.79 -4.14
C ALA A 143 14.63 -26.00 -3.77
N PHE A 144 13.90 -26.51 -4.76
CA PHE A 144 13.13 -27.74 -4.71
C PHE A 144 13.80 -28.72 -5.66
N THR A 145 14.48 -29.73 -5.11
CA THR A 145 15.24 -30.74 -5.88
C THR A 145 14.44 -32.02 -6.02
N ASP A 146 14.95 -32.94 -6.86
CA ASP A 146 14.43 -34.29 -7.03
C ASP A 146 12.95 -34.31 -7.48
N LEU A 147 12.56 -33.29 -8.25
CA LEU A 147 11.23 -33.17 -8.80
C LEU A 147 11.06 -34.12 -9.98
N THR A 148 9.93 -34.83 -10.01
CA THR A 148 9.52 -35.55 -11.22
C THR A 148 9.28 -34.58 -12.37
N LEU A 149 9.47 -34.99 -13.61
CA LEU A 149 9.29 -34.07 -14.74
C LEU A 149 7.80 -33.78 -14.93
N GLY A 150 7.47 -32.52 -15.16
CA GLY A 150 6.10 -32.07 -15.25
C GLY A 150 5.92 -30.56 -15.36
N TYR A 151 4.68 -30.14 -15.15
CA TYR A 151 4.28 -28.75 -15.08
C TYR A 151 3.91 -28.43 -13.64
N TYR A 152 4.47 -27.36 -13.10
CA TYR A 152 4.40 -27.03 -11.69
C TYR A 152 3.70 -25.69 -11.48
N LEU A 153 2.85 -25.63 -10.45
CA LEU A 153 2.35 -24.39 -9.87
C LEU A 153 3.27 -23.98 -8.73
N VAL A 154 3.71 -22.73 -8.75
CA VAL A 154 4.48 -22.11 -7.65
C VAL A 154 3.59 -21.08 -6.97
N VAL A 155 3.46 -21.19 -5.65
CA VAL A 155 2.64 -20.30 -4.81
C VAL A 155 3.48 -19.75 -3.67
N GLN A 156 3.47 -18.44 -3.48
CA GLN A 156 4.08 -17.82 -2.30
C GLN A 156 3.23 -18.09 -1.06
N THR A 157 3.84 -18.52 0.03
CA THR A 157 3.16 -18.89 1.29
C THR A 157 3.50 -17.98 2.47
N THR A 158 4.67 -17.34 2.45
CA THR A 158 5.06 -16.35 3.46
C THR A 158 5.58 -15.09 2.77
N ILE A 159 5.00 -13.94 3.13
CA ILE A 159 5.35 -12.62 2.57
C ILE A 159 6.35 -11.92 3.51
N VAL A 160 7.45 -11.40 2.96
CA VAL A 160 8.46 -10.62 3.73
C VAL A 160 8.60 -9.21 3.14
N GLY A 161 7.53 -8.45 3.34
CA GLY A 161 7.38 -7.06 2.90
C GLY A 161 6.76 -6.91 1.51
N ALA A 162 6.15 -5.75 1.28
CA ALA A 162 5.26 -5.50 0.15
C ALA A 162 5.94 -5.57 -1.22
N ASP A 163 7.25 -5.35 -1.28
CA ASP A 163 8.08 -5.43 -2.49
C ASP A 163 8.50 -6.86 -2.88
N THR A 164 7.98 -7.87 -2.17
CA THR A 164 8.28 -9.30 -2.41
C THR A 164 7.06 -10.15 -2.73
N ILE A 165 5.91 -9.51 -2.91
CA ILE A 165 4.67 -10.20 -3.25
C ILE A 165 4.77 -10.69 -4.70
N SER A 166 4.46 -11.97 -4.89
CA SER A 166 4.40 -12.62 -6.19
C SER A 166 3.04 -13.25 -6.38
N ASP A 167 2.44 -12.98 -7.54
CA ASP A 167 1.33 -13.76 -8.05
C ASP A 167 1.78 -15.23 -8.25
N PRO A 168 0.86 -16.20 -8.16
CA PRO A 168 1.17 -17.59 -8.47
C PRO A 168 1.56 -17.71 -9.95
N PHE A 169 2.50 -18.60 -10.26
CA PHE A 169 2.97 -18.79 -11.64
C PHE A 169 3.25 -20.26 -11.96
N LEU A 170 3.34 -20.56 -13.25
CA LEU A 170 3.54 -21.91 -13.76
C LEU A 170 4.97 -22.09 -14.28
N VAL A 171 5.56 -23.24 -13.99
CA VAL A 171 6.93 -23.60 -14.36
C VAL A 171 6.94 -24.98 -15.00
N ALA A 172 7.49 -25.08 -16.21
CA ALA A 172 7.77 -26.37 -16.85
C ALA A 172 9.11 -26.92 -16.38
N VAL A 173 9.15 -28.20 -16.02
CA VAL A 173 10.37 -28.94 -15.69
C VAL A 173 10.38 -30.26 -16.48
N PRO A 174 11.22 -30.43 -17.51
CA PRO A 174 12.16 -29.44 -18.02
C PRO A 174 11.45 -28.36 -18.85
N MET A 175 12.15 -27.26 -19.09
CA MET A 175 11.76 -26.23 -20.07
C MET A 175 12.78 -26.13 -21.20
N ARG A 176 12.37 -25.54 -22.32
CA ARG A 176 13.28 -25.32 -23.46
C ARG A 176 14.32 -24.25 -23.10
N ASN A 177 15.55 -24.44 -23.56
CA ASN A 177 16.52 -23.35 -23.57
C ASN A 177 16.11 -22.26 -24.58
N THR A 178 16.75 -21.09 -24.50
CA THR A 178 16.45 -19.94 -25.36
C THR A 178 16.73 -20.18 -26.84
N ALA A 179 17.63 -21.11 -27.16
CA ALA A 179 17.94 -21.50 -28.53
C ALA A 179 16.96 -22.55 -29.09
N GLU A 180 16.06 -23.09 -28.25
CA GLU A 180 15.14 -24.19 -28.58
C GLU A 180 15.85 -25.44 -29.13
N THR A 181 17.04 -25.73 -28.61
CA THR A 181 17.85 -26.89 -29.02
C THR A 181 18.06 -27.92 -27.91
N ASP A 182 17.78 -27.55 -26.66
CA ASP A 182 18.03 -28.41 -25.50
C ASP A 182 17.02 -28.16 -24.37
N TRP A 183 16.96 -29.10 -23.43
CA TRP A 183 16.07 -29.10 -22.27
C TRP A 183 16.84 -28.71 -21.00
N ILE A 184 16.29 -27.75 -20.27
CA ILE A 184 16.77 -27.30 -18.95
C ILE A 184 15.97 -28.04 -17.88
N TYR A 185 16.65 -28.92 -17.14
CA TYR A 185 16.07 -29.70 -16.03
C TYR A 185 16.19 -28.97 -14.69
N ASP A 186 17.23 -28.13 -14.55
CA ASP A 186 17.45 -27.28 -13.38
C ASP A 186 16.96 -25.87 -13.68
N VAL A 187 15.71 -25.61 -13.32
CA VAL A 187 15.02 -24.38 -13.69
C VAL A 187 15.23 -23.32 -12.63
N VAL A 188 15.71 -22.15 -13.04
CA VAL A 188 15.80 -20.97 -12.18
C VAL A 188 14.67 -20.01 -12.51
N SER A 189 13.90 -19.64 -11.50
CA SER A 189 12.77 -18.71 -11.59
C SER A 189 13.04 -17.46 -10.75
N TYR A 190 12.64 -16.32 -11.29
CA TYR A 190 12.63 -15.03 -10.60
C TYR A 190 11.18 -14.60 -10.51
N PRO A 191 10.52 -14.74 -9.35
CA PRO A 191 9.14 -14.31 -9.17
C PRO A 191 9.03 -12.86 -9.63
N LYS A 192 8.04 -12.58 -10.47
CA LYS A 192 7.76 -11.20 -10.86
C LYS A 192 7.21 -10.54 -9.60
N ALA A 193 8.08 -9.82 -8.90
CA ALA A 193 7.67 -8.98 -7.79
C ALA A 193 6.71 -7.94 -8.37
N GLU A 194 5.42 -8.17 -8.17
CA GLU A 194 4.43 -7.17 -8.44
C GLU A 194 4.37 -6.32 -7.19
N ILE A 195 4.59 -5.02 -7.37
CA ILE A 195 4.12 -4.04 -6.40
C ILE A 195 2.60 -4.01 -6.57
N HIS A 196 1.95 -5.10 -6.18
CA HIS A 196 0.51 -5.24 -6.16
C HIS A 196 0.03 -4.54 -4.89
N TYR A 197 -0.33 -3.26 -5.05
CA TYR A 197 -1.53 -2.80 -4.37
C TYR A 197 -2.68 -3.61 -5.00
N TYR A 198 -3.44 -4.38 -4.20
CA TYR A 198 -4.66 -5.17 -4.52
C TYR A 198 -4.46 -6.70 -4.75
N PHE A 199 -5.28 -7.52 -4.06
CA PHE A 199 -5.15 -8.97 -3.84
C PHE A 199 -6.35 -9.77 -4.37
N ASP A 200 -6.11 -10.87 -5.10
CA ASP A 200 -7.13 -11.81 -5.64
C ASP A 200 -7.66 -12.83 -4.60
N GLU A 201 -7.20 -12.73 -3.36
CA GLU A 201 -7.71 -13.43 -2.15
C GLU A 201 -7.85 -12.42 -1.01
N SER A 202 -8.52 -11.32 -1.29
CA SER A 202 -8.71 -10.26 -0.33
C SER A 202 -9.95 -10.45 0.53
N GLY A 203 -9.88 -9.92 1.75
CA GLY A 203 -11.05 -9.72 2.57
C GLY A 203 -11.67 -8.34 2.38
N ALA A 204 -12.83 -8.17 3.02
CA ALA A 204 -13.49 -6.88 3.14
C ALA A 204 -13.91 -6.64 4.59
N ILE A 205 -14.00 -5.36 4.94
CA ILE A 205 -14.44 -4.89 6.26
C ILE A 205 -15.57 -3.88 6.08
N LEU A 206 -16.54 -3.93 6.98
CA LEU A 206 -17.56 -2.92 7.16
C LEU A 206 -17.38 -2.26 8.52
N LEU A 207 -17.38 -0.93 8.56
CA LEU A 207 -17.51 -0.16 9.79
C LEU A 207 -18.88 0.52 9.78
N GLU A 208 -19.59 0.46 10.90
CA GLU A 208 -20.83 1.19 11.15
C GLU A 208 -20.61 2.17 12.30
N LYS A 209 -20.85 3.45 12.04
CA LYS A 209 -20.70 4.54 12.98
C LYS A 209 -22.05 4.93 13.53
N VAL A 210 -22.17 4.89 14.86
CA VAL A 210 -23.39 5.26 15.57
C VAL A 210 -23.12 6.18 16.75
N ASP A 211 -24.16 6.76 17.32
CA ASP A 211 -24.16 7.34 18.66
C ASP A 211 -24.57 6.34 19.74
N ASP A 212 -24.62 6.79 20.99
CA ASP A 212 -24.96 5.97 22.16
C ASP A 212 -26.39 5.39 22.07
N GLU A 213 -27.27 6.02 21.30
CA GLU A 213 -28.64 5.58 21.03
C GLU A 213 -28.76 4.66 19.80
N GLY A 214 -27.67 4.45 19.05
CA GLY A 214 -27.64 3.63 17.83
C GLY A 214 -28.02 4.38 16.56
N THR A 215 -28.14 5.70 16.59
CA THR A 215 -28.38 6.54 15.41
C THR A 215 -27.15 6.53 14.52
N LEU A 216 -27.33 6.30 13.22
CA LEU A 216 -26.24 6.27 12.24
C LEU A 216 -25.61 7.67 12.08
N LEU A 217 -24.28 7.74 12.15
CA LEU A 217 -23.55 9.01 12.06
C LEU A 217 -22.74 9.13 10.76
N PRO A 218 -23.19 9.94 9.78
CA PRO A 218 -22.40 10.28 8.60
C PRO A 218 -21.29 11.30 8.92
N GLY A 219 -20.25 11.36 8.09
CA GLY A 219 -19.23 12.42 8.13
C GLY A 219 -18.03 12.18 9.08
N ALA A 220 -18.05 11.14 9.92
CA ALA A 220 -16.84 10.71 10.67
C ALA A 220 -15.71 10.31 9.70
N VAL A 221 -14.47 10.70 9.97
CA VAL A 221 -13.29 10.40 9.16
C VAL A 221 -12.34 9.48 9.91
N PHE A 222 -11.95 8.37 9.28
CA PHE A 222 -11.05 7.36 9.82
C PHE A 222 -9.78 7.20 8.99
N ARG A 223 -8.68 6.91 9.69
CA ARG A 223 -7.47 6.31 9.11
C ARG A 223 -7.53 4.79 9.30
N LEU A 224 -7.12 4.04 8.29
CA LEU A 224 -6.95 2.58 8.36
C LEU A 224 -5.45 2.26 8.33
N ASP A 225 -4.96 1.59 9.36
CA ASP A 225 -3.57 1.14 9.45
C ASP A 225 -3.50 -0.40 9.37
N MET A 226 -2.38 -0.92 8.83
CA MET A 226 -2.04 -2.34 8.78
C MET A 226 -0.77 -2.60 9.62
N LYS A 227 -0.76 -3.74 10.32
CA LYS A 227 0.35 -4.17 11.17
C LYS A 227 1.43 -4.88 10.37
N PHE A 228 2.68 -4.48 10.56
CA PHE A 228 3.86 -5.10 9.93
C PHE A 228 4.95 -5.44 10.95
N TYR A 229 5.69 -6.50 10.68
CA TYR A 229 6.95 -6.83 11.38
C TYR A 229 8.11 -6.56 10.43
N TYR A 230 8.96 -5.60 10.77
CA TYR A 230 10.14 -5.26 9.98
C TYR A 230 11.39 -5.94 10.57
N SER A 231 12.17 -6.61 9.73
CA SER A 231 13.43 -7.25 10.13
C SER A 231 14.62 -6.29 10.22
N THR A 232 14.49 -5.07 9.68
CA THR A 232 15.56 -4.07 9.62
C THR A 232 15.02 -2.65 9.82
N ALA A 233 15.75 -1.82 10.57
CA ALA A 233 15.32 -0.46 10.92
C ALA A 233 15.08 0.46 9.71
N THR A 234 15.76 0.21 8.58
CA THR A 234 15.63 0.99 7.34
C THR A 234 14.28 0.86 6.65
N ARG A 235 13.46 -0.16 7.00
CA ARG A 235 12.13 -0.41 6.42
C ARG A 235 10.99 0.17 7.26
N ILE A 236 11.29 0.66 8.46
CA ILE A 236 10.29 1.22 9.35
C ILE A 236 9.89 2.61 8.83
N PRO A 237 8.59 2.85 8.54
CA PRO A 237 8.14 4.19 8.14
C PRO A 237 8.46 5.21 9.23
N ALA A 238 8.89 6.40 8.83
CA ALA A 238 9.20 7.47 9.77
C ALA A 238 7.95 7.82 10.60
N GLY A 239 8.08 7.80 11.93
CA GLY A 239 6.96 8.08 12.84
C GLY A 239 5.94 6.94 12.99
N ALA A 240 6.24 5.73 12.48
CA ALA A 240 5.36 4.59 12.67
C ALA A 240 5.16 4.27 14.16
N GLU A 241 3.91 4.20 14.58
CA GLU A 241 3.55 3.71 15.91
C GLU A 241 3.95 2.24 16.02
N SER A 242 4.59 1.86 17.11
CA SER A 242 5.10 0.51 17.34
C SER A 242 4.51 -0.14 18.58
N GLY A 243 4.53 -1.46 18.62
CA GLY A 243 4.26 -2.24 19.81
C GLY A 243 5.01 -3.57 19.78
N THR A 244 4.78 -4.41 20.78
CA THR A 244 5.43 -5.72 20.89
C THR A 244 4.40 -6.79 21.21
N ASP A 245 4.55 -7.97 20.63
CA ASP A 245 3.82 -9.19 21.00
C ASP A 245 4.76 -10.41 20.99
N SER A 246 4.19 -11.62 21.06
CA SER A 246 4.95 -12.87 21.04
C SER A 246 5.74 -13.13 19.76
N THR A 247 5.39 -12.46 18.65
CA THR A 247 6.09 -12.57 17.36
C THR A 247 7.26 -11.58 17.29
N GLY A 248 7.20 -10.47 18.04
CA GLY A 248 8.27 -9.48 18.15
C GLY A 248 7.74 -8.05 18.10
N THR A 249 8.63 -7.10 17.78
CA THR A 249 8.25 -5.70 17.58
C THR A 249 7.51 -5.53 16.26
N TYR A 250 6.32 -4.96 16.31
CA TYR A 250 5.52 -4.61 15.14
C TYR A 250 5.37 -3.10 15.01
N TYR A 251 4.97 -2.67 13.82
CA TYR A 251 4.76 -1.28 13.45
C TYR A 251 3.46 -1.13 12.66
N TRP A 252 2.72 -0.08 12.96
CA TRP A 252 1.54 0.31 12.18
C TRP A 252 1.98 1.13 10.98
N SER A 253 1.53 0.73 9.80
CA SER A 253 1.69 1.50 8.57
C SER A 253 0.32 1.88 8.05
N THR A 254 0.15 3.15 7.67
CA THR A 254 -1.11 3.63 7.09
C THR A 254 -1.39 2.95 5.76
N TYR A 255 -2.54 2.28 5.70
CA TYR A 255 -3.06 1.62 4.52
C TYR A 255 -4.01 2.55 3.75
N ASN A 256 -4.87 3.27 4.48
CA ASN A 256 -5.67 4.37 3.95
C ASN A 256 -5.65 5.55 4.91
N ALA A 257 -5.35 6.75 4.39
CA ALA A 257 -5.18 7.95 5.20
C ALA A 257 -6.51 8.60 5.64
N ALA A 258 -7.58 8.45 4.85
CA ALA A 258 -8.85 9.11 5.12
C ALA A 258 -10.03 8.37 4.46
N LEU A 259 -10.92 7.84 5.29
CA LEU A 259 -12.17 7.17 4.92
C LEU A 259 -13.32 7.84 5.66
N THR A 260 -14.32 8.33 4.93
CA THR A 260 -15.45 9.04 5.52
C THR A 260 -16.69 8.15 5.55
N THR A 261 -17.40 8.14 6.68
CA THR A 261 -18.68 7.46 6.81
C THR A 261 -19.73 8.09 5.90
N ASN A 262 -20.41 7.25 5.12
CA ASN A 262 -21.44 7.69 4.17
C ASN A 262 -22.74 8.11 4.89
N ALA A 263 -23.78 8.46 4.13
CA ALA A 263 -25.10 8.84 4.65
C ALA A 263 -25.78 7.78 5.55
N TYR A 264 -25.31 6.52 5.49
CA TYR A 264 -25.77 5.42 6.34
C TYR A 264 -24.82 5.13 7.50
N GLY A 265 -23.91 6.05 7.82
CA GLY A 265 -22.89 5.85 8.86
C GLY A 265 -21.88 4.76 8.53
N GLN A 266 -21.71 4.36 7.27
CA GLN A 266 -20.88 3.21 6.91
C GLN A 266 -19.57 3.59 6.22
N ILE A 267 -18.53 2.80 6.49
CA ILE A 267 -17.33 2.68 5.65
C ILE A 267 -17.21 1.23 5.21
N GLY A 268 -17.07 1.02 3.89
CA GLY A 268 -16.74 -0.28 3.33
C GLY A 268 -15.34 -0.24 2.71
N VAL A 269 -14.47 -1.17 3.07
CA VAL A 269 -13.16 -1.33 2.43
C VAL A 269 -13.06 -2.74 1.87
N SER A 270 -12.94 -2.82 0.55
CA SER A 270 -12.71 -4.07 -0.18
C SER A 270 -11.23 -4.26 -0.45
N ASN A 271 -10.90 -5.46 -0.89
CA ASN A 271 -9.58 -5.81 -1.40
C ASN A 271 -8.44 -5.75 -0.37
N LEU A 272 -8.76 -5.97 0.92
CA LEU A 272 -7.77 -5.98 1.98
C LEU A 272 -6.95 -7.28 1.97
N PRO A 273 -5.60 -7.22 1.99
CA PRO A 273 -4.80 -8.39 2.29
C PRO A 273 -5.18 -9.00 3.65
N PHE A 274 -4.96 -10.31 3.79
CA PHE A 274 -5.05 -10.93 5.10
C PHE A 274 -4.00 -10.34 6.04
N GLY A 275 -4.39 -10.09 7.29
CA GLY A 275 -3.53 -9.41 8.24
C GLY A 275 -4.30 -8.74 9.36
N GLN A 276 -3.55 -8.07 10.24
CA GLN A 276 -4.09 -7.32 11.37
C GLN A 276 -4.13 -5.84 11.03
N TYR A 277 -5.25 -5.21 11.34
CA TYR A 277 -5.55 -3.82 11.01
C TYR A 277 -6.11 -3.09 12.21
N ARG A 278 -6.18 -1.77 12.11
CA ARG A 278 -6.98 -0.94 13.01
C ARG A 278 -7.59 0.25 12.28
N PHE A 279 -8.79 0.62 12.69
CA PHE A 279 -9.34 1.95 12.41
C PHE A 279 -8.96 2.92 13.53
N MET A 280 -8.61 4.14 13.15
CA MET A 280 -8.40 5.29 14.05
C MET A 280 -9.32 6.40 13.62
N GLU A 281 -10.23 6.86 14.49
CA GLU A 281 -11.01 8.05 14.19
C GLU A 281 -10.08 9.28 14.21
N THR A 282 -10.14 10.07 13.15
CA THR A 282 -9.31 11.27 12.97
C THR A 282 -10.13 12.54 12.97
N THR A 283 -11.44 12.44 12.73
CA THR A 283 -12.39 13.55 12.82
C THR A 283 -13.75 12.97 13.18
N ALA A 284 -14.30 13.42 14.31
CA ALA A 284 -15.66 13.07 14.71
C ALA A 284 -16.70 13.80 13.84
N PRO A 285 -17.92 13.25 13.72
CA PRO A 285 -19.07 14.00 13.21
C PRO A 285 -19.32 15.27 14.03
N GLU A 286 -19.96 16.27 13.41
CA GLU A 286 -20.31 17.52 14.08
C GLU A 286 -21.19 17.26 15.31
N GLY A 287 -20.84 17.88 16.44
CA GLY A 287 -21.55 17.71 17.70
C GLY A 287 -21.14 16.48 18.51
N TYR A 288 -20.20 15.66 18.04
CA TYR A 288 -19.73 14.45 18.74
C TYR A 288 -18.27 14.57 19.20
N VAL A 289 -17.95 13.88 20.30
CA VAL A 289 -16.59 13.79 20.82
C VAL A 289 -15.76 12.84 19.94
N LEU A 290 -14.50 13.21 19.65
CA LEU A 290 -13.54 12.36 18.93
C LEU A 290 -13.08 11.19 19.80
N ASP A 291 -13.25 9.96 19.29
CA ASP A 291 -12.69 8.78 19.93
C ASP A 291 -11.33 8.41 19.32
N THR A 292 -10.26 8.69 20.07
CA THR A 292 -8.89 8.37 19.64
C THR A 292 -8.48 6.91 19.87
N SER A 293 -9.39 6.06 20.36
CA SER A 293 -9.11 4.65 20.65
C SER A 293 -8.96 3.82 19.36
N PRO A 294 -7.98 2.89 19.29
CA PRO A 294 -7.82 2.03 18.11
C PRO A 294 -8.86 0.91 18.08
N TYR A 295 -9.54 0.76 16.95
CA TYR A 295 -10.44 -0.35 16.67
C TYR A 295 -9.73 -1.45 15.89
N ASN A 296 -9.10 -2.39 16.61
CA ASN A 296 -8.30 -3.46 16.00
C ASN A 296 -9.16 -4.60 15.44
N PHE A 297 -8.77 -5.14 14.28
CA PHE A 297 -9.43 -6.28 13.66
C PHE A 297 -8.46 -7.12 12.82
N THR A 298 -8.87 -8.33 12.45
CA THR A 298 -8.05 -9.24 11.63
C THR A 298 -8.82 -9.68 10.40
N ILE A 299 -8.23 -9.52 9.22
CA ILE A 299 -8.75 -10.14 8.00
C ILE A 299 -8.04 -11.49 7.84
N SER A 300 -8.80 -12.60 7.94
CA SER A 300 -8.27 -13.97 7.88
C SER A 300 -8.98 -14.86 6.86
N SER A 301 -9.91 -14.30 6.10
CA SER A 301 -10.71 -15.05 5.11
C SER A 301 -11.15 -14.11 3.99
N ALA A 302 -11.35 -14.68 2.81
CA ALA A 302 -11.84 -13.93 1.66
C ALA A 302 -13.28 -13.46 1.90
N GLY A 303 -13.59 -12.26 1.40
CA GLY A 303 -14.90 -11.66 1.54
C GLY A 303 -15.05 -10.47 0.61
N ALA A 304 -16.27 -10.26 0.12
CA ALA A 304 -16.58 -9.17 -0.79
C ALA A 304 -17.79 -8.39 -0.29
N ILE A 305 -17.77 -7.08 -0.53
CA ILE A 305 -18.90 -6.18 -0.35
C ILE A 305 -19.23 -5.54 -1.69
N TYR A 306 -20.50 -5.15 -1.85
CA TYR A 306 -20.97 -4.35 -2.96
C TYR A 306 -21.78 -3.18 -2.42
N VAL A 307 -22.05 -2.19 -3.28
CA VAL A 307 -22.87 -1.03 -2.91
C VAL A 307 -24.27 -1.21 -3.50
N LEU A 308 -25.30 -1.09 -2.65
CA LEU A 308 -26.71 -1.09 -3.02
C LEU A 308 -27.36 0.16 -2.43
N ASP A 309 -27.88 1.04 -3.27
CA ASP A 309 -28.55 2.29 -2.86
C ASP A 309 -27.71 3.18 -1.91
N GLY A 310 -26.39 3.19 -2.12
CA GLY A 310 -25.43 3.94 -1.32
C GLY A 310 -25.01 3.25 -0.01
N ARG A 311 -25.57 2.08 0.30
CA ARG A 311 -25.22 1.25 1.46
C ARG A 311 -24.23 0.17 1.06
N TYR A 312 -23.23 -0.08 1.89
CA TYR A 312 -22.35 -1.23 1.73
C TYR A 312 -23.03 -2.48 2.27
N VAL A 313 -23.07 -3.52 1.45
CA VAL A 313 -23.72 -4.80 1.74
C VAL A 313 -22.73 -5.93 1.49
N LYS A 314 -22.76 -6.94 2.35
CA LYS A 314 -22.00 -8.18 2.15
C LYS A 314 -22.45 -8.87 0.86
N GLN A 315 -21.50 -9.13 -0.03
CA GLN A 315 -21.71 -9.89 -1.28
C GLN A 315 -21.46 -11.38 -1.07
N SER A 316 -20.31 -11.74 -0.51
CA SER A 316 -19.87 -13.13 -0.36
C SER A 316 -18.78 -13.29 0.71
N GLY A 317 -18.43 -14.54 1.05
CA GLY A 317 -17.34 -14.87 1.97
C GLY A 317 -17.57 -14.41 3.41
N THR A 318 -16.50 -14.04 4.11
CA THR A 318 -16.54 -13.49 5.48
C THR A 318 -16.24 -12.00 5.43
N VAL A 319 -17.19 -11.19 5.89
CA VAL A 319 -17.03 -9.74 6.04
C VAL A 319 -17.26 -9.43 7.51
N GLN A 320 -16.25 -8.90 8.18
CA GLN A 320 -16.38 -8.45 9.56
C GLN A 320 -17.09 -7.09 9.59
N THR A 321 -17.84 -6.86 10.67
CA THR A 321 -18.49 -5.58 10.92
C THR A 321 -18.03 -5.05 12.27
N ILE A 322 -17.53 -3.82 12.28
CA ILE A 322 -17.11 -3.11 13.49
C ILE A 322 -18.11 -1.98 13.72
N VAL A 323 -18.66 -1.91 14.93
CA VAL A 323 -19.52 -0.79 15.34
C VAL A 323 -18.69 0.18 16.17
N VAL A 324 -18.68 1.45 15.78
CA VAL A 324 -17.95 2.53 16.45
C VAL A 324 -18.93 3.57 16.98
N VAL A 325 -18.89 3.80 18.29
CA VAL A 325 -19.84 4.67 19.01
C VAL A 325 -19.16 5.98 19.39
N ASN A 326 -19.79 7.12 19.11
CA ASN A 326 -19.35 8.41 19.67
C ASN A 326 -20.44 8.97 20.56
N SER A 327 -20.02 9.54 21.68
CA SER A 327 -20.90 10.30 22.54
C SER A 327 -21.03 11.74 22.06
N LEU A 328 -22.21 12.32 22.29
CA LEU A 328 -22.46 13.73 22.04
C LEU A 328 -21.48 14.60 22.84
N THR A 329 -21.08 15.71 22.25
CA THR A 329 -20.35 16.75 22.96
C THR A 329 -21.26 17.28 24.05
N PRO A 330 -20.87 17.22 25.34
CA PRO A 330 -21.72 17.71 26.41
C PRO A 330 -22.02 19.18 26.14
N SER A 331 -23.31 19.54 26.16
CA SER A 331 -23.71 20.94 26.11
C SER A 331 -23.07 21.67 27.29
N PRO A 332 -22.59 22.91 27.10
CA PRO A 332 -22.14 23.71 28.24
C PRO A 332 -23.26 23.74 29.28
N PRO A 333 -22.94 23.73 30.59
CA PRO A 333 -23.95 23.86 31.63
C PRO A 333 -24.83 25.05 31.29
N VAL A 334 -26.16 24.86 31.27
CA VAL A 334 -27.09 25.97 31.16
C VAL A 334 -26.74 26.93 32.29
N GLU A 335 -26.18 28.08 31.95
CA GLU A 335 -25.87 29.11 32.92
C GLU A 335 -27.19 29.44 33.64
N PRO A 336 -27.21 29.47 34.98
CA PRO A 336 -28.42 29.84 35.71
C PRO A 336 -28.97 31.14 35.12
N PRO A 337 -30.30 31.28 34.96
CA PRO A 337 -30.87 32.51 34.42
C PRO A 337 -30.24 33.71 35.15
N GLU A 338 -29.71 34.66 34.38
CA GLU A 338 -29.11 35.87 34.95
C GLU A 338 -30.08 36.42 36.00
N SER A 339 -29.60 36.52 37.24
CA SER A 339 -30.35 37.13 38.33
C SER A 339 -30.75 38.54 37.88
N PRO A 340 -32.00 39.00 38.12
CA PRO A 340 -32.46 40.29 37.62
C PRO A 340 -31.48 41.39 37.99
N SER A 341 -30.95 42.09 36.98
CA SER A 341 -30.05 43.22 37.21
C SER A 341 -30.74 44.21 38.15
N ALA A 342 -30.06 44.53 39.26
CA ALA A 342 -30.55 45.51 40.22
C ALA A 342 -30.84 46.86 39.51
N PRO A 343 -31.90 47.59 39.90
CA PRO A 343 -32.19 48.89 39.31
C PRO A 343 -31.02 49.86 39.55
N PRO A 344 -30.77 50.79 38.62
CA PRO A 344 -29.63 51.70 38.71
C PRO A 344 -29.72 52.57 39.99
N PRO A 345 -28.58 52.89 40.64
CA PRO A 345 -28.60 53.67 41.86
C PRO A 345 -29.08 55.10 41.58
N SER A 346 -30.03 55.56 42.39
CA SER A 346 -30.44 56.97 42.47
C SER A 346 -29.34 57.80 43.14
N ASN A 347 -28.77 58.76 42.41
CA ASN A 347 -27.75 59.69 42.93
C ASN A 347 -28.31 60.55 44.09
N PRO A 348 -27.54 60.78 45.18
CA PRO A 348 -27.88 61.77 46.20
C PRO A 348 -27.41 63.18 45.78
N PRO A 349 -28.01 64.27 46.31
CA PRO A 349 -27.64 65.62 45.94
C PRO A 349 -26.27 65.98 46.54
N THR A 350 -25.36 66.49 45.70
CA THR A 350 -24.06 66.99 46.11
C THR A 350 -24.16 68.46 46.50
N ASN A 351 -23.83 68.78 47.75
CA ASN A 351 -23.53 70.14 48.20
C ASN A 351 -22.17 70.13 48.89
N THR A 352 -21.15 70.65 48.22
CA THR A 352 -19.85 70.97 48.81
C THR A 352 -19.35 72.28 48.21
N PRO A 353 -19.12 73.34 49.02
CA PRO A 353 -18.39 74.52 48.58
C PRO A 353 -16.89 74.36 48.86
N ASP A 354 -16.18 74.11 47.77
CA ASP A 354 -15.05 74.87 47.18
C ASP A 354 -13.83 75.33 48.02
N PHE A 355 -12.71 75.50 47.29
CA PHE A 355 -11.39 76.12 47.55
C PHE A 355 -10.20 75.13 47.33
N ASN A 356 -9.22 75.35 46.44
CA ASN A 356 -9.08 76.26 45.28
C ASN A 356 -7.78 75.91 44.50
N LEU A 357 -7.88 75.81 43.16
CA LEU A 357 -7.02 76.35 42.07
C LEU A 357 -5.48 76.09 41.97
N PRO A 358 -4.85 76.14 40.76
CA PRO A 358 -5.35 76.72 39.51
C PRO A 358 -5.44 75.78 38.29
N GLN A 359 -6.24 76.28 37.36
CA GLN A 359 -6.57 75.85 36.01
C GLN A 359 -5.87 76.81 35.02
N THR A 360 -5.48 76.35 33.82
CA THR A 360 -5.81 76.98 32.51
C THR A 360 -5.03 76.37 31.34
N GLY A 361 -5.69 76.34 30.17
CA GLY A 361 -5.16 75.92 28.87
C GLY A 361 -6.02 74.82 28.24
N ASP A 362 -7.34 74.95 28.22
CA ASP A 362 -8.12 75.56 27.12
C ASP A 362 -7.89 74.93 25.73
N SER A 363 -8.85 74.06 25.40
CA SER A 363 -9.78 74.16 24.28
C SER A 363 -9.29 74.62 22.89
N ILE A 364 -9.74 73.84 21.89
CA ILE A 364 -10.03 74.19 20.49
C ILE A 364 -8.90 74.66 19.57
N ALA A 365 -8.33 73.73 18.79
CA ALA A 365 -8.00 73.98 17.37
C ALA A 365 -7.55 72.69 16.64
N ASN A 366 -8.10 72.49 15.43
CA ASN A 366 -7.49 71.88 14.25
C ASN A 366 -6.53 70.67 14.39
N ALA A 367 -6.88 69.56 13.74
CA ALA A 367 -5.89 68.68 13.13
C ALA A 367 -6.39 68.13 11.78
N LEU A 368 -6.33 68.99 10.76
CA LEU A 368 -5.80 68.59 9.46
C LEU A 368 -4.42 67.96 9.66
N CYS A 369 -4.09 66.95 8.85
CA CYS A 369 -2.76 66.31 8.71
C CYS A 369 -2.37 65.46 9.93
N THR A 370 -2.26 64.13 9.88
CA THR A 370 -1.39 63.36 8.97
C THR A 370 -1.74 61.87 9.06
N TYR A 371 -2.19 61.27 7.95
CA TYR A 371 -1.64 59.99 7.47
C TYR A 371 -1.73 59.94 5.92
N GLY A 372 -1.43 61.09 5.28
CA GLY A 372 -0.73 61.09 4.01
C GLY A 372 0.75 60.82 4.32
N GLY A 373 1.15 59.54 4.33
CA GLY A 373 2.51 59.20 4.77
C GLY A 373 2.92 57.72 4.75
N ILE A 374 2.03 56.76 4.45
CA ILE A 374 2.42 55.35 4.18
C ILE A 374 1.82 54.83 2.85
N VAL A 375 1.56 55.75 1.92
CA VAL A 375 1.42 55.44 0.47
C VAL A 375 2.69 55.85 -0.30
N LEU A 376 3.71 56.40 0.37
CA LEU A 376 4.99 56.84 -0.24
C LEU A 376 6.25 56.22 0.37
N VAL A 377 6.16 54.99 0.90
CA VAL A 377 7.35 54.13 1.16
C VAL A 377 7.35 52.86 0.29
N ILE A 378 6.22 52.53 -0.35
CA ILE A 378 6.12 51.39 -1.28
C ILE A 378 6.52 51.78 -2.74
N CYS A 379 6.58 53.07 -3.07
CA CYS A 379 7.11 53.54 -4.37
C CYS A 379 8.61 53.97 -4.35
N GLY A 380 9.27 53.97 -3.19
CA GLY A 380 10.67 54.44 -3.05
C GLY A 380 11.76 53.35 -3.09
N ILE A 381 11.42 52.08 -2.83
CA ILE A 381 12.41 50.97 -2.85
C ILE A 381 12.40 50.24 -4.21
N ALA A 382 11.40 50.47 -5.06
CA ALA A 382 11.34 49.96 -6.43
C ALA A 382 12.32 50.64 -7.42
N VAL A 383 13.05 51.70 -7.02
CA VAL A 383 13.93 52.45 -7.95
C VAL A 383 15.41 52.51 -7.50
N PHE A 384 15.80 52.09 -6.29
CA PHE A 384 17.20 52.29 -5.82
C PHE A 384 18.11 51.06 -5.67
N ILE A 385 17.66 49.79 -5.79
CA ILE A 385 18.59 48.63 -5.82
C ILE A 385 18.34 47.68 -7.01
N GLY A 386 17.71 48.21 -8.06
CA GLY A 386 17.86 47.73 -9.43
C GLY A 386 19.25 48.03 -10.06
N THR A 387 20.18 48.61 -9.30
CA THR A 387 21.48 49.07 -9.84
C THR A 387 22.73 48.45 -9.20
N ARG A 388 22.62 47.38 -8.39
CA ARG A 388 23.82 46.76 -7.75
C ARG A 388 24.09 45.26 -7.92
N LYS A 389 23.37 44.51 -8.74
CA LYS A 389 23.76 43.10 -9.06
C LYS A 389 23.76 42.72 -10.53
N LYS A 390 23.99 43.70 -11.42
CA LYS A 390 24.46 43.49 -12.80
C LYS A 390 25.87 44.08 -12.96
N LYS A 391 26.85 43.49 -12.28
CA LYS A 391 28.31 43.59 -12.53
C LYS A 391 29.08 42.82 -11.43
N HIS A 392 29.27 41.52 -11.62
CA HIS A 392 30.56 40.81 -11.39
C HIS A 392 30.36 39.29 -11.34
N LYS A 393 30.86 38.65 -12.41
CA LYS A 393 31.57 37.36 -12.54
C LYS A 393 31.24 36.81 -13.94
N GLY A 394 32.12 36.86 -14.93
CA GLY A 394 33.59 36.84 -14.83
C GLY A 394 34.02 35.48 -14.34
#